data_AF-A0A0F9LVS1-F1
#
_entry.id   AF-A0A0F9LVS1-F1
#
_cell.length_a   1.000
_cell.length_b   1.000
_cell.length_c   1.000
_cell.angle_alpha   90.00
_cell.angle_beta   90.00
_cell.angle_gamma   90.00
#
_symmetry.space_group_name_H-M   'P 1'
#
loop_
_entity.id
_entity.type
_entity.pdbx_description
1 polymer ?
#
loop_
_entity_poly.entity_id
_entity_poly.type
_entity_poly.pdbx_seq_one_letter_code
_entity_poly.pdbx_strand_id
1 'polypeptide(L)'
;PGRRRPPRRWLGRAHRRFEVLAELLPSGSDIVRFANREAYDDGYASRWGSDQEFPTAATPDLEKIGRKPETFAKQWRAHWIIPSVGQGFTMLHRLRPGTGGPEFGSTELKDLLFAQDVMPGWRKFIEAISFSPFTRVDARRMWDVGALDDAELHSAYQDVGFDTDKATKMVLFTKLFERMPELRARFRNGWISSDEFLAELIGFGVAPDRAQTILETATKAEGPARTQKERDLTKADILKGVKRETLSDAEGVELLVGIGFSVPEAEFLIEINAPADKKVTAEKDRVVSKADVLTGLSQGVLTRDQAFDRLLRLRYIPVDAELILSIFEARLAGPRPAVERQLTKADIVKGVTAELLTRGEGFASLIAVGYTEEQSDFILTINIEEAAASPVSFQEFKRMTDAQRRADGKTVLPISQAVILAEQAVNRLEARIAAMRRQLRSEDDMAPVIGELGVAEVELLAALTGTEPEAEETPTPGV
;
A
#
# COMPACT_ATOMS: atom_id res chain seq x y z
N PRO A 1 35.92 51.10 26.02
CA PRO A 1 34.70 51.22 26.86
C PRO A 1 33.55 51.87 26.08
N GLY A 2 32.45 51.12 25.87
CA GLY A 2 31.18 51.68 25.40
C GLY A 2 30.78 51.35 23.95
N ARG A 3 30.31 50.13 23.71
CA ARG A 3 29.57 49.74 22.49
C ARG A 3 28.29 50.60 22.36
N ARG A 4 28.00 51.14 21.17
CA ARG A 4 26.63 51.41 20.71
C ARG A 4 26.49 51.09 19.21
N ARG A 5 25.66 50.08 18.91
CA ARG A 5 25.23 49.67 17.56
C ARG A 5 24.39 50.78 16.89
N PRO A 6 24.46 50.96 15.56
CA PRO A 6 23.59 51.89 14.84
C PRO A 6 22.15 51.35 14.69
N PRO A 7 21.15 52.21 14.44
CA PRO A 7 19.73 51.92 14.65
C PRO A 7 19.12 51.02 13.56
N ARG A 8 18.50 49.93 14.02
CA ARG A 8 17.83 48.82 13.31
C ARG A 8 16.68 49.16 12.32
N ARG A 9 16.47 50.41 11.89
CA ARG A 9 15.17 50.81 11.29
C ARG A 9 15.06 50.83 9.76
N TRP A 10 16.14 50.91 8.99
CA TRP A 10 16.08 50.98 7.51
C TRP A 10 16.37 49.66 6.77
N LEU A 11 16.99 48.68 7.42
CA LEU A 11 17.17 47.30 6.92
C LEU A 11 15.87 46.47 6.91
N GLY A 12 14.77 46.99 7.46
CA GLY A 12 13.65 46.16 7.89
C GLY A 12 12.59 45.81 6.84
N ARG A 13 12.49 46.47 5.67
CA ARG A 13 11.37 46.24 4.73
C ARG A 13 11.75 45.50 3.44
N ALA A 14 12.96 45.70 2.92
CA ALA A 14 13.44 45.00 1.72
C ALA A 14 14.01 43.61 2.06
N HIS A 15 14.77 43.50 3.16
CA HIS A 15 15.32 42.22 3.64
C HIS A 15 14.21 41.20 3.99
N ARG A 16 13.16 41.68 4.70
CA ARG A 16 11.96 40.86 4.98
C ARG A 16 11.23 40.34 3.75
N ARG A 17 11.33 41.03 2.60
CA ARG A 17 10.65 40.59 1.36
C ARG A 17 11.39 39.43 0.69
N PHE A 18 12.72 39.41 0.77
CA PHE A 18 13.52 38.30 0.25
C PHE A 18 13.53 37.10 1.22
N GLU A 19 13.49 37.31 2.53
CA GLU A 19 13.29 36.24 3.53
C GLU A 19 11.97 35.47 3.31
N VAL A 20 10.89 36.17 2.97
CA VAL A 20 9.59 35.54 2.67
C VAL A 20 9.62 34.75 1.35
N LEU A 21 10.42 35.17 0.37
CA LEU A 21 10.52 34.49 -0.93
C LEU A 21 11.46 33.28 -0.89
N ALA A 22 12.41 33.23 0.04
CA ALA A 22 13.29 32.09 0.29
C ALA A 22 12.66 31.02 1.19
N GLU A 23 11.45 31.27 1.71
CA GLU A 23 10.73 30.33 2.56
C GLU A 23 10.20 29.14 1.76
N LEU A 24 10.63 27.95 2.16
CA LEU A 24 10.12 26.70 1.61
C LEU A 24 8.73 26.41 2.17
N LEU A 25 7.70 26.81 1.42
CA LEU A 25 6.31 26.54 1.75
C LEU A 25 5.94 25.06 1.52
N PRO A 26 5.02 24.50 2.31
CA PRO A 26 4.46 23.17 2.05
C PRO A 26 3.74 23.15 0.71
N SER A 27 3.80 22.02 0.00
CA SER A 27 3.04 21.82 -1.23
C SER A 27 1.53 21.79 -0.94
N GLY A 28 0.70 21.95 -1.98
CA GLY A 28 -0.75 21.76 -1.82
C GLY A 28 -1.12 20.39 -1.25
N SER A 29 -0.37 19.34 -1.63
CA SER A 29 -0.56 18.00 -1.08
C SER A 29 -0.17 17.91 0.40
N ASP A 30 0.88 18.60 0.81
CA ASP A 30 1.27 18.64 2.23
C ASP A 30 0.20 19.34 3.06
N ILE A 31 -0.36 20.44 2.57
CA ILE A 31 -1.44 21.17 3.27
C ILE A 31 -2.67 20.29 3.46
N VAL A 32 -3.08 19.53 2.42
CA VAL A 32 -4.19 18.57 2.52
C VAL A 32 -3.84 17.48 3.53
N ARG A 33 -2.62 16.93 3.48
CA ARG A 33 -2.18 15.92 4.45
C ARG A 33 -2.18 16.45 5.87
N PHE A 34 -1.75 17.69 6.09
CA PHE A 34 -1.75 18.35 7.40
C PHE A 34 -3.18 18.51 7.94
N ALA A 35 -4.13 18.86 7.08
CA ALA A 35 -5.53 18.92 7.46
C ALA A 35 -6.09 17.53 7.83
N ASN A 36 -5.83 16.51 7.02
CA ASN A 36 -6.36 15.15 7.25
C ASN A 36 -5.73 14.47 8.48
N ARG A 37 -4.51 14.86 8.86
CA ARG A 37 -3.77 14.35 10.02
C ARG A 37 -3.87 15.26 11.25
N GLU A 38 -4.80 16.22 11.26
CA GLU A 38 -5.04 17.13 12.39
C GLU A 38 -3.80 17.89 12.85
N ALA A 39 -2.87 18.16 11.93
CA ALA A 39 -1.63 18.88 12.24
C ALA A 39 -1.87 20.35 12.62
N TYR A 40 -3.04 20.88 12.30
CA TYR A 40 -3.45 22.25 12.68
C TYR A 40 -4.20 22.31 14.01
N ASP A 41 -4.58 21.18 14.61
CA ASP A 41 -5.34 21.12 15.85
C ASP A 41 -4.42 20.84 17.05
N ASP A 42 -4.20 21.87 17.88
CA ASP A 42 -3.39 21.75 19.10
C ASP A 42 -4.06 20.87 20.17
N GLY A 43 -5.40 20.81 20.18
CA GLY A 43 -6.16 19.91 21.06
C GLY A 43 -5.95 18.45 20.68
N TYR A 44 -5.99 18.16 19.37
CA TYR A 44 -5.65 16.83 18.85
C TYR A 44 -4.21 16.46 19.17
N ALA A 45 -3.27 17.39 18.93
CA ALA A 45 -1.85 17.16 19.21
C ALA A 45 -1.57 16.90 20.69
N SER A 46 -2.22 17.63 21.59
CA SER A 46 -2.13 17.42 23.03
C SER A 46 -2.74 16.08 23.46
N ARG A 47 -3.90 15.73 22.92
CA ARG A 47 -4.60 14.46 23.22
C ARG A 47 -3.81 13.24 22.79
N TRP A 48 -3.27 13.26 21.56
CA TRP A 48 -2.65 12.09 20.93
C TRP A 48 -1.12 12.13 20.91
N GLY A 49 -0.53 13.21 21.43
CA GLY A 49 0.92 13.34 21.55
C GLY A 49 1.65 13.48 20.21
N SER A 50 1.02 14.06 19.18
CA SER A 50 1.65 14.15 17.85
C SER A 50 2.86 15.10 17.78
N ASP A 51 3.06 15.92 18.82
CA ASP A 51 4.25 16.77 19.03
C ASP A 51 5.40 16.06 19.75
N GLN A 52 5.17 14.85 20.27
CA GLN A 52 6.19 14.11 21.01
C GLN A 52 7.35 13.73 20.09
N GLU A 53 8.51 13.48 20.71
CA GLU A 53 9.73 13.05 20.00
C GLU A 53 10.22 14.01 18.90
N PHE A 54 9.76 15.27 18.90
CA PHE A 54 10.17 16.27 17.92
C PHE A 54 11.70 16.48 17.95
N PRO A 55 12.39 16.34 16.80
CA PRO A 55 13.84 16.38 16.76
C PRO A 55 14.34 17.81 16.75
N THR A 56 14.37 18.47 17.92
CA THR A 56 14.85 19.86 18.06
C THR A 56 16.27 20.06 17.52
N ALA A 57 17.09 19.01 17.52
CA ALA A 57 18.44 19.02 16.94
C ALA A 57 18.46 19.25 15.41
N ALA A 58 17.35 18.97 14.71
CA ALA A 58 17.21 19.17 13.27
C ALA A 58 16.79 20.61 12.89
N THR A 59 16.34 21.42 13.86
CA THR A 59 15.92 22.82 13.63
C THR A 59 16.97 23.66 12.87
N PRO A 60 18.27 23.61 13.21
CA PRO A 60 19.28 24.36 12.47
C PRO A 60 19.43 23.94 11.00
N ASP A 61 19.17 22.67 10.68
CA ASP A 61 19.25 22.17 9.30
C ASP A 61 18.02 22.57 8.49
N LEU A 62 16.86 22.64 9.14
CA LEU A 62 15.61 23.12 8.54
C LEU A 62 15.69 24.61 8.18
N GLU A 63 16.26 25.41 9.08
CA GLU A 63 16.50 26.83 8.83
C GLU A 63 17.42 27.06 7.62
N LYS A 64 18.48 26.24 7.46
CA LYS A 64 19.40 26.32 6.31
C LYS A 64 18.71 26.07 4.96
N ILE A 65 17.69 25.21 4.92
CA ILE A 65 16.92 24.93 3.69
C ILE A 65 15.71 25.86 3.52
N GLY A 66 15.63 26.93 4.33
CA GLY A 66 14.52 27.90 4.27
C GLY A 66 13.20 27.36 4.83
N ARG A 67 13.19 26.27 5.59
CA ARG A 67 11.98 25.72 6.21
C ARG A 67 11.80 26.28 7.62
N LYS A 68 10.67 26.93 7.85
CA LYS A 68 10.31 27.44 9.19
C LYS A 68 10.05 26.31 10.19
N PRO A 69 10.44 26.46 11.47
CA PRO A 69 10.18 25.48 12.51
C PRO A 69 8.69 25.12 12.65
N GLU A 70 7.79 26.09 12.49
CA GLU A 70 6.34 25.88 12.60
C GLU A 70 5.79 25.03 11.45
N THR A 71 6.34 25.18 10.24
CA THR A 71 5.97 24.35 9.08
C THR A 71 6.45 22.92 9.29
N PHE A 72 7.66 22.75 9.84
CA PHE A 72 8.18 21.42 10.15
C PHE A 72 7.41 20.75 11.29
N ALA A 73 6.96 21.49 12.31
CA ALA A 73 6.09 20.96 13.36
C ALA A 73 4.80 20.35 12.80
N LYS A 74 4.15 20.99 11.82
CA LYS A 74 2.97 20.42 11.15
C LYS A 74 3.29 19.15 10.36
N GLN A 75 4.44 19.16 9.68
CA GLN A 75 4.92 17.99 8.97
C GLN A 75 5.21 16.84 9.92
N TRP A 76 5.78 17.13 11.09
CA TRP A 76 5.96 16.18 12.18
C TRP A 76 4.61 15.67 12.67
N ARG A 77 3.64 16.51 13.02
CA ARG A 77 2.30 16.02 13.42
C ARG A 77 1.67 15.07 12.38
N ALA A 78 1.91 15.31 11.09
CA ALA A 78 1.38 14.50 9.99
C ALA A 78 2.25 13.31 9.54
N HIS A 79 3.42 13.08 10.16
CA HIS A 79 4.37 12.04 9.73
C HIS A 79 4.06 10.66 10.31
N TRP A 80 3.41 10.62 11.49
CA TRP A 80 3.16 9.40 12.25
C TRP A 80 2.40 8.34 11.47
N ILE A 81 2.76 7.08 11.70
CA ILE A 81 1.95 5.94 11.30
C ILE A 81 0.86 5.77 12.36
N ILE A 82 -0.38 6.10 12.02
CA ILE A 82 -1.51 5.91 12.93
C ILE A 82 -2.10 4.50 12.77
N PRO A 83 -2.81 3.98 13.80
CA PRO A 83 -3.44 2.66 13.74
C PRO A 83 -4.42 2.53 12.57
N SER A 84 -4.42 1.38 11.88
CA SER A 84 -5.43 1.06 10.87
C SER A 84 -6.85 1.00 11.45
N VAL A 85 -7.87 1.14 10.60
CA VAL A 85 -9.27 1.02 11.02
C VAL A 85 -9.56 -0.32 11.72
N GLY A 86 -8.98 -1.42 11.23
CA GLY A 86 -9.11 -2.74 11.88
C GLY A 86 -8.42 -2.83 13.25
N GLN A 87 -7.29 -2.14 13.44
CA GLN A 87 -6.71 -1.96 14.77
C GLN A 87 -7.64 -1.11 15.66
N GLY A 88 -8.27 -0.07 15.10
CA GLY A 88 -9.32 0.71 15.76
C GLY A 88 -10.46 -0.15 16.30
N PHE A 89 -10.98 -1.07 15.49
CA PHE A 89 -12.02 -2.02 15.93
C PHE A 89 -11.51 -2.96 17.01
N THR A 90 -10.29 -3.45 16.88
CA THR A 90 -9.67 -4.31 17.90
C THR A 90 -9.54 -3.57 19.24
N MET A 91 -9.13 -2.30 19.22
CA MET A 91 -9.08 -1.44 20.41
C MET A 91 -10.48 -1.20 20.96
N LEU A 92 -11.46 -0.85 20.12
CA LEU A 92 -12.86 -0.67 20.54
C LEU A 92 -13.40 -1.89 21.30
N HIS A 93 -13.08 -3.10 20.86
CA HIS A 93 -13.58 -4.32 21.50
C HIS A 93 -12.83 -4.65 22.80
N ARG A 94 -11.49 -4.53 22.79
CA ARG A 94 -10.63 -5.01 23.88
C ARG A 94 -10.40 -3.97 24.98
N LEU A 95 -10.44 -2.69 24.62
CA LEU A 95 -10.14 -1.54 25.48
C LEU A 95 -11.41 -0.70 25.75
N ARG A 96 -12.59 -1.27 25.59
CA ARG A 96 -13.86 -0.59 25.91
C ARG A 96 -13.86 -0.06 27.36
N PRO A 97 -14.60 1.02 27.65
CA PRO A 97 -14.64 1.58 28.99
C PRO A 97 -14.96 0.56 30.09
N GLY A 98 -14.26 0.65 31.22
CA GLY A 98 -14.45 -0.25 32.36
C GLY A 98 -13.66 -1.56 32.33
N THR A 99 -12.73 -1.76 31.40
CA THR A 99 -11.86 -2.97 31.37
C THR A 99 -10.63 -2.88 32.29
N GLY A 100 -10.44 -1.78 33.04
CA GLY A 100 -9.35 -1.61 34.01
C GLY A 100 -7.98 -1.31 33.41
N GLY A 101 -7.92 -0.97 32.11
CA GLY A 101 -6.73 -0.54 31.39
C GLY A 101 -6.98 0.75 30.60
N PRO A 102 -6.16 1.07 29.59
CA PRO A 102 -6.44 2.16 28.67
C PRO A 102 -7.83 2.01 28.06
N GLU A 103 -8.55 3.12 27.92
CA GLU A 103 -9.91 3.12 27.38
C GLU A 103 -9.93 3.64 25.93
N PHE A 104 -10.70 2.96 25.08
CA PHE A 104 -10.93 3.31 23.69
C PHE A 104 -12.39 3.02 23.34
N GLY A 105 -13.16 4.09 23.14
CA GLY A 105 -14.59 4.03 22.84
C GLY A 105 -14.95 4.61 21.46
N SER A 106 -16.24 4.88 21.29
CA SER A 106 -16.81 5.50 20.08
C SER A 106 -16.15 6.83 19.73
N THR A 107 -15.83 7.65 20.74
CA THR A 107 -15.19 8.96 20.54
C THR A 107 -13.79 8.81 19.96
N GLU A 108 -12.96 7.94 20.54
CA GLU A 108 -11.59 7.68 20.05
C GLU A 108 -11.61 7.04 18.66
N LEU A 109 -12.57 6.15 18.38
CA LEU A 109 -12.74 5.58 17.05
C LEU A 109 -13.05 6.67 16.02
N LYS A 110 -13.90 7.66 16.34
CA LYS A 110 -14.23 8.76 15.43
C LYS A 110 -13.02 9.63 15.11
N ASP A 111 -12.20 9.95 16.12
CA ASP A 111 -10.93 10.65 15.92
C ASP A 111 -10.00 9.85 15.00
N LEU A 112 -9.91 8.53 15.21
CA LEU A 112 -9.09 7.65 14.38
C LEU A 112 -9.59 7.60 12.92
N LEU A 113 -10.90 7.47 12.72
CA LEU A 113 -11.50 7.47 11.39
C LEU A 113 -11.30 8.81 10.69
N PHE A 114 -11.36 9.92 11.41
CA PHE A 114 -10.98 11.23 10.88
C PHE A 114 -9.53 11.21 10.40
N ALA A 115 -8.60 10.84 11.28
CA ALA A 115 -7.18 10.89 10.97
C ALA A 115 -6.75 9.88 9.90
N GLN A 116 -7.53 8.82 9.68
CA GLN A 116 -7.39 7.89 8.55
C GLN A 116 -8.03 8.38 7.24
N ASP A 117 -8.50 9.62 7.21
CA ASP A 117 -9.13 10.25 6.06
C ASP A 117 -10.40 9.52 5.58
N VAL A 118 -11.14 8.91 6.52
CA VAL A 118 -12.46 8.37 6.24
C VAL A 118 -13.43 9.53 6.08
N MET A 119 -14.09 9.60 4.92
CA MET A 119 -15.09 10.62 4.60
C MET A 119 -16.18 10.72 5.70
N PRO A 120 -16.58 11.93 6.13
CA PRO A 120 -17.51 12.12 7.25
C PRO A 120 -18.83 11.33 7.15
N GLY A 121 -19.42 11.25 5.95
CA GLY A 121 -20.68 10.52 5.73
C GLY A 121 -20.58 9.01 5.95
N TRP A 122 -19.38 8.43 5.82
CA TRP A 122 -19.13 6.99 5.94
C TRP A 122 -18.79 6.54 7.37
N ARG A 123 -18.31 7.45 8.22
CA ARG A 123 -17.82 7.12 9.58
C ARG A 123 -18.85 6.39 10.42
N LYS A 124 -20.11 6.86 10.40
CA LYS A 124 -21.23 6.24 11.14
C LYS A 124 -21.52 4.80 10.70
N PHE A 125 -21.35 4.50 9.41
CA PHE A 125 -21.60 3.16 8.88
C PHE A 125 -20.46 2.21 9.24
N ILE A 126 -19.21 2.68 9.11
CA ILE A 126 -18.01 1.94 9.51
C ILE A 126 -18.03 1.64 11.02
N GLU A 127 -18.45 2.60 11.84
CA GLU A 127 -18.64 2.40 13.27
C GLU A 127 -19.76 1.39 13.57
N ALA A 128 -20.91 1.46 12.90
CA ALA A 128 -22.02 0.53 13.14
C ALA A 128 -21.64 -0.94 12.83
N ILE A 129 -20.81 -1.18 11.82
CA ILE A 129 -20.36 -2.53 11.44
C ILE A 129 -19.09 -2.98 12.17
N SER A 130 -18.59 -2.22 13.15
CA SER A 130 -17.35 -2.59 13.84
C SER A 130 -17.49 -3.86 14.67
N PHE A 131 -18.70 -4.15 15.16
CA PHE A 131 -19.00 -5.30 16.01
C PHE A 131 -19.39 -6.53 15.18
N SER A 132 -18.99 -7.71 15.66
CA SER A 132 -19.39 -8.97 15.03
C SER A 132 -20.89 -9.24 15.22
N PRO A 133 -21.62 -9.66 14.18
CA PRO A 133 -22.98 -10.14 14.34
C PRO A 133 -22.99 -11.49 15.09
N PHE A 134 -24.18 -11.92 15.56
CA PHE A 134 -24.34 -13.27 16.07
C PHE A 134 -23.99 -14.29 15.00
N THR A 135 -23.29 -15.37 15.37
CA THR A 135 -23.06 -16.46 14.42
C THR A 135 -24.38 -17.16 14.13
N ARG A 136 -24.49 -17.82 12.97
CA ARG A 136 -25.70 -18.61 12.63
C ARG A 136 -26.04 -19.66 13.69
N VAL A 137 -25.01 -20.22 14.33
CA VAL A 137 -25.15 -21.25 15.37
C VAL A 137 -25.64 -20.62 16.67
N ASP A 138 -25.08 -19.48 17.07
CA ASP A 138 -25.49 -18.81 18.30
C ASP A 138 -26.89 -18.20 18.16
N ALA A 139 -27.20 -17.55 17.03
CA ALA A 139 -28.54 -17.06 16.74
C ALA A 139 -29.59 -18.18 16.82
N ARG A 140 -29.29 -19.35 16.25
CA ARG A 140 -30.14 -20.54 16.35
C ARG A 140 -30.35 -21.01 17.80
N ARG A 141 -29.27 -21.11 18.57
CA ARG A 141 -29.33 -21.52 19.99
C ARG A 141 -30.09 -20.51 20.84
N MET A 142 -29.90 -19.21 20.59
CA MET A 142 -30.61 -18.14 21.27
C MET A 142 -32.10 -18.20 20.96
N TRP A 143 -32.48 -18.46 19.70
CA TRP A 143 -33.87 -18.70 19.35
C TRP A 143 -34.46 -19.94 20.03
N ASP A 144 -33.73 -21.06 20.06
CA ASP A 144 -34.22 -22.30 20.67
C ASP A 144 -34.57 -22.14 22.17
N VAL A 145 -33.73 -21.39 22.90
CA VAL A 145 -33.96 -21.07 24.32
C VAL A 145 -34.91 -19.88 24.53
N GLY A 146 -35.45 -19.29 23.46
CA GLY A 146 -36.41 -18.18 23.52
C GLY A 146 -35.79 -16.81 23.81
N ALA A 147 -34.48 -16.66 23.66
CA ALA A 147 -33.79 -15.37 23.76
C ALA A 147 -33.90 -14.51 22.49
N LEU A 148 -34.25 -15.12 21.34
CA LEU A 148 -34.63 -14.42 20.11
C LEU A 148 -36.00 -14.92 19.66
N ASP A 149 -36.84 -14.02 19.16
CA ASP A 149 -38.04 -14.39 18.42
C ASP A 149 -37.73 -14.69 16.93
N ASP A 150 -38.75 -15.03 16.14
CA ASP A 150 -38.59 -15.36 14.71
C ASP A 150 -38.10 -14.18 13.87
N ALA A 151 -38.53 -12.96 14.20
CA ALA A 151 -38.15 -11.75 13.48
C ALA A 151 -36.72 -11.33 13.82
N GLU A 152 -36.33 -11.47 15.09
CA GLU A 152 -34.96 -11.25 15.56
C GLU A 152 -34.00 -12.32 15.00
N LEU A 153 -34.43 -13.59 14.92
CA LEU A 153 -33.66 -14.64 14.26
C LEU A 153 -33.48 -14.34 12.76
N HIS A 154 -34.53 -13.86 12.09
CA HIS A 154 -34.45 -13.42 10.69
C HIS A 154 -33.43 -12.30 10.51
N SER A 155 -33.50 -11.26 11.35
CA SER A 155 -32.55 -10.14 11.35
C SER A 155 -31.12 -10.63 11.60
N ALA A 156 -30.90 -11.49 12.59
CA ALA A 156 -29.57 -12.03 12.90
C ALA A 156 -28.98 -12.82 11.72
N TYR A 157 -29.81 -13.50 10.93
CA TYR A 157 -29.36 -14.12 9.68
C TYR A 157 -29.00 -13.10 8.61
N GLN A 158 -29.73 -11.99 8.49
CA GLN A 158 -29.38 -10.90 7.58
C GLN A 158 -28.07 -10.22 7.98
N ASP A 159 -27.82 -10.03 9.27
CA ASP A 159 -26.59 -9.41 9.79
C ASP A 159 -25.33 -10.21 9.44
N VAL A 160 -25.46 -11.54 9.30
CA VAL A 160 -24.37 -12.42 8.81
C VAL A 160 -24.15 -12.28 7.29
N GLY A 161 -25.12 -11.71 6.56
CA GLY A 161 -25.04 -11.45 5.12
C GLY A 161 -26.01 -12.26 4.26
N PHE A 162 -27.01 -12.93 4.84
CA PHE A 162 -28.08 -13.53 4.04
C PHE A 162 -29.02 -12.45 3.48
N ASP A 163 -29.44 -12.62 2.22
CA ASP A 163 -30.56 -11.85 1.69
C ASP A 163 -31.89 -12.26 2.38
N THR A 164 -32.95 -11.46 2.19
CA THR A 164 -34.26 -11.66 2.82
C THR A 164 -34.83 -13.05 2.58
N ASP A 165 -34.73 -13.59 1.36
CA ASP A 165 -35.27 -14.90 1.00
C ASP A 165 -34.49 -16.03 1.69
N LYS A 166 -33.15 -15.95 1.69
CA LYS A 166 -32.30 -16.91 2.40
C LYS A 166 -32.52 -16.85 3.91
N ALA A 167 -32.66 -15.66 4.49
CA ALA A 167 -32.95 -15.49 5.90
C ALA A 167 -34.31 -16.12 6.27
N THR A 168 -35.35 -15.90 5.47
CA THR A 168 -36.67 -16.53 5.65
C THR A 168 -36.58 -18.07 5.58
N LYS A 169 -35.88 -18.60 4.59
CA LYS A 169 -35.65 -20.06 4.47
C LYS A 169 -34.86 -20.62 5.64
N MET A 170 -33.88 -19.86 6.16
CA MET A 170 -33.07 -20.27 7.30
C MET A 170 -33.88 -20.28 8.60
N VAL A 171 -34.80 -19.34 8.81
CA VAL A 171 -35.74 -19.35 9.94
C VAL A 171 -36.62 -20.60 9.89
N LEU A 172 -37.23 -20.91 8.74
CA LEU A 172 -38.04 -22.13 8.58
C LEU A 172 -37.20 -23.39 8.84
N PHE A 173 -36.00 -23.46 8.28
CA PHE A 173 -35.08 -24.56 8.51
C PHE A 173 -34.76 -24.73 10.01
N THR A 174 -34.44 -23.64 10.70
CA THR A 174 -34.13 -23.66 12.15
C THR A 174 -35.32 -24.16 12.97
N LYS A 175 -36.53 -23.66 12.71
CA LYS A 175 -37.75 -24.13 13.40
C LYS A 175 -37.92 -25.64 13.26
N LEU A 176 -37.81 -26.14 12.03
CA LEU A 176 -37.93 -27.56 11.76
C LEU A 176 -36.78 -28.36 12.37
N PHE A 177 -35.55 -27.88 12.27
CA PHE A 177 -34.37 -28.57 12.78
C PHE A 177 -34.48 -28.80 14.30
N GLU A 178 -34.88 -27.77 15.06
CA GLU A 178 -34.93 -27.85 16.53
C GLU A 178 -36.23 -28.48 17.05
N ARG A 179 -37.39 -28.22 16.43
CA ARG A 179 -38.70 -28.68 16.94
C ARG A 179 -39.14 -30.04 16.41
N MET A 180 -38.67 -30.48 15.24
CA MET A 180 -39.11 -31.73 14.62
C MET A 180 -38.82 -32.99 15.46
N PRO A 181 -37.67 -33.14 16.16
CA PRO A 181 -37.42 -34.32 16.98
C PRO A 181 -38.47 -34.52 18.07
N GLU A 182 -38.82 -33.45 18.79
CA GLU A 182 -39.86 -33.47 19.82
C GLU A 182 -41.24 -33.69 19.20
N LEU A 183 -41.59 -32.94 18.14
CA LEU A 183 -42.87 -33.06 17.44
C LEU A 183 -43.13 -34.51 16.98
N ARG A 184 -42.13 -35.16 16.38
CA ARG A 184 -42.21 -36.58 16.00
C ARG A 184 -42.33 -37.50 17.22
N ALA A 185 -41.63 -37.21 18.31
CA ALA A 185 -41.73 -38.02 19.53
C ALA A 185 -43.14 -37.94 20.13
N ARG A 186 -43.71 -36.73 20.25
CA ARG A 186 -45.08 -36.52 20.76
C ARG A 186 -46.10 -37.25 19.88
N PHE A 187 -45.96 -37.18 18.56
CA PHE A 187 -46.84 -37.89 17.62
C PHE A 187 -46.73 -39.41 17.75
N ARG A 188 -45.50 -39.96 17.73
CA ARG A 188 -45.27 -41.40 17.89
C ARG A 188 -45.78 -41.96 19.21
N ASN A 189 -45.74 -41.15 20.28
CA ASN A 189 -46.26 -41.53 21.58
C ASN A 189 -47.78 -41.36 21.70
N GLY A 190 -48.45 -40.88 20.65
CA GLY A 190 -49.89 -40.61 20.63
C GLY A 190 -50.31 -39.43 21.51
N TRP A 191 -49.38 -38.54 21.87
CA TRP A 191 -49.67 -37.36 22.68
C TRP A 191 -50.31 -36.22 21.88
N ILE A 192 -50.16 -36.26 20.55
CA ILE A 192 -50.81 -35.34 19.61
C ILE A 192 -51.39 -36.15 18.45
N SER A 193 -52.50 -35.66 17.90
CA SER A 193 -53.16 -36.18 16.72
C SER A 193 -52.46 -35.79 15.42
N SER A 194 -52.84 -36.43 14.31
CA SER A 194 -52.36 -36.05 12.97
C SER A 194 -52.72 -34.62 12.60
N ASP A 195 -53.89 -34.14 13.03
CA ASP A 195 -54.36 -32.78 12.76
C ASP A 195 -53.53 -31.75 13.54
N GLU A 196 -53.21 -32.03 14.82
CA GLU A 196 -52.33 -31.19 15.63
C GLU A 196 -50.89 -31.18 15.07
N PHE A 197 -50.39 -32.32 14.61
CA PHE A 197 -49.08 -32.41 13.97
C PHE A 197 -49.01 -31.56 12.68
N LEU A 198 -50.03 -31.63 11.84
CA LEU A 198 -50.12 -30.81 10.62
C LEU A 198 -50.25 -29.32 10.95
N ALA A 199 -51.11 -28.98 11.91
CA ALA A 199 -51.32 -27.60 12.34
C ALA A 199 -50.01 -26.96 12.84
N GLU A 200 -49.18 -27.72 13.56
CA GLU A 200 -47.90 -27.23 14.08
C GLU A 200 -46.87 -27.03 12.95
N LEU A 201 -46.78 -27.96 11.98
CA LEU A 201 -45.92 -27.78 10.80
C LEU A 201 -46.32 -26.57 9.95
N ILE A 202 -47.62 -26.41 9.72
CA ILE A 202 -48.15 -25.25 9.00
C ILE A 202 -47.87 -23.97 9.80
N GLY A 203 -48.01 -24.02 11.13
CA GLY A 203 -47.65 -22.92 12.04
C GLY A 203 -46.17 -22.52 11.96
N PHE A 204 -45.26 -23.46 11.68
CA PHE A 204 -43.86 -23.15 11.42
C PHE A 204 -43.62 -22.48 10.05
N GLY A 205 -44.60 -22.52 9.14
CA GLY A 205 -44.52 -21.99 7.79
C GLY A 205 -44.24 -23.05 6.72
N VAL A 206 -44.42 -24.33 7.03
CA VAL A 206 -44.34 -25.40 6.02
C VAL A 206 -45.57 -25.34 5.12
N ALA A 207 -45.37 -25.44 3.81
CA ALA A 207 -46.48 -25.50 2.85
C ALA A 207 -47.39 -26.72 3.13
N PRO A 208 -48.73 -26.61 3.01
CA PRO A 208 -49.65 -27.67 3.42
C PRO A 208 -49.39 -29.04 2.77
N ASP A 209 -49.08 -29.05 1.48
CA ASP A 209 -48.71 -30.23 0.70
C ASP A 209 -47.43 -30.90 1.23
N ARG A 210 -46.43 -30.08 1.58
CA ARG A 210 -45.19 -30.56 2.18
C ARG A 210 -45.41 -31.07 3.60
N ALA A 211 -46.24 -30.41 4.40
CA ALA A 211 -46.59 -30.84 5.75
C ALA A 211 -47.27 -32.22 5.72
N GLN A 212 -48.17 -32.44 4.77
CA GLN A 212 -48.81 -33.74 4.54
C GLN A 212 -47.78 -34.82 4.16
N THR A 213 -46.85 -34.50 3.26
CA THR A 213 -45.75 -35.41 2.92
C THR A 213 -44.89 -35.78 4.14
N ILE A 214 -44.61 -34.81 5.02
CA ILE A 214 -43.84 -35.04 6.25
C ILE A 214 -44.63 -35.96 7.21
N LEU A 215 -45.94 -35.73 7.38
CA LEU A 215 -46.80 -36.61 8.17
C LEU A 215 -46.79 -38.04 7.62
N GLU A 216 -46.99 -38.23 6.32
CA GLU A 216 -46.96 -39.57 5.70
C GLU A 216 -45.66 -40.32 5.97
N THR A 217 -44.52 -39.65 5.92
CA THR A 217 -43.23 -40.28 6.26
C THR A 217 -43.10 -40.59 7.75
N ALA A 218 -43.68 -39.78 8.63
CA ALA A 218 -43.71 -40.05 10.06
C ALA A 218 -44.64 -41.24 10.40
N THR A 219 -45.75 -41.39 9.67
CA THR A 219 -46.70 -42.50 9.81
C THR A 219 -46.21 -43.78 9.14
N LYS A 220 -45.56 -43.75 7.96
CA LYS A 220 -45.02 -44.97 7.30
C LYS A 220 -43.88 -45.63 8.08
N ALA A 221 -43.24 -44.93 9.01
CA ALA A 221 -42.36 -45.55 9.99
C ALA A 221 -43.10 -46.52 10.95
N GLU A 222 -44.44 -46.56 10.93
CA GLU A 222 -45.30 -47.59 11.53
C GLU A 222 -45.38 -48.88 10.69
N GLY A 223 -44.24 -49.37 10.21
CA GLY A 223 -44.07 -50.84 10.14
C GLY A 223 -44.05 -51.37 11.58
N PRO A 224 -44.51 -52.61 11.87
CA PRO A 224 -44.65 -53.09 13.24
C PRO A 224 -43.38 -52.78 14.01
N ALA A 225 -43.53 -52.08 15.14
CA ALA A 225 -42.44 -51.86 16.06
C ALA A 225 -41.72 -53.19 16.21
N ARG A 226 -40.45 -53.25 15.78
CA ARG A 226 -39.59 -54.38 16.12
C ARG A 226 -39.58 -54.42 17.64
N THR A 227 -40.43 -55.26 18.21
CA THR A 227 -40.46 -55.62 19.62
C THR A 227 -39.25 -56.49 19.88
N GLN A 228 -38.09 -55.84 19.85
CA GLN A 228 -36.91 -56.20 20.58
C GLN A 228 -35.98 -55.01 20.43
N LYS A 229 -35.37 -54.66 21.56
CA LYS A 229 -34.33 -53.65 21.68
C LYS A 229 -33.06 -54.17 20.99
N GLU A 230 -33.11 -54.38 19.68
CA GLU A 230 -31.91 -54.46 18.87
C GLU A 230 -31.40 -53.02 18.81
N ARG A 231 -30.34 -52.75 19.58
CA ARG A 231 -29.62 -51.49 19.46
C ARG A 231 -29.23 -51.34 18.00
N ASP A 232 -29.72 -50.31 17.32
CA ASP A 232 -29.25 -49.95 15.99
C ASP A 232 -27.73 -49.90 16.03
N LEU A 233 -27.08 -50.65 15.14
CA LEU A 233 -25.62 -50.65 15.05
C LEU A 233 -25.17 -49.22 14.75
N THR A 234 -24.37 -48.64 15.63
CA THR A 234 -23.80 -47.33 15.33
C THR A 234 -22.74 -47.48 14.24
N LYS A 235 -22.40 -46.37 13.55
CA LYS A 235 -21.21 -46.33 12.67
C LYS A 235 -19.98 -46.97 13.34
N ALA A 236 -19.78 -46.74 14.64
CA ALA A 236 -18.66 -47.29 15.37
C ALA A 236 -18.75 -48.80 15.59
N ASP A 237 -19.95 -49.36 15.75
CA ASP A 237 -20.15 -50.80 15.92
C ASP A 237 -19.95 -51.55 14.60
N ILE A 238 -20.44 -51.00 13.49
CA ILE A 238 -20.24 -51.55 12.14
C ILE A 238 -18.74 -51.57 11.79
N LEU A 239 -18.06 -50.43 11.97
CA LEU A 239 -16.63 -50.33 11.69
C LEU A 239 -15.78 -51.24 12.60
N LYS A 240 -16.16 -51.42 13.87
CA LYS A 240 -15.52 -52.39 14.76
C LYS A 240 -15.77 -53.83 14.33
N GLY A 241 -16.97 -54.14 13.84
CA GLY A 241 -17.32 -55.47 13.35
C GLY A 241 -16.52 -55.86 12.11
N VAL A 242 -16.31 -54.91 11.20
CA VAL A 242 -15.46 -55.06 10.01
C VAL A 242 -13.99 -55.16 10.40
N LYS A 243 -13.52 -54.30 11.32
CA LYS A 243 -12.16 -54.35 11.85
C LYS A 243 -11.81 -55.66 12.57
N ARG A 244 -12.81 -56.33 13.14
CA ARG A 244 -12.66 -57.63 13.83
C ARG A 244 -12.95 -58.83 12.92
N GLU A 245 -13.14 -58.60 11.63
CA GLU A 245 -13.47 -59.62 10.61
C GLU A 245 -14.76 -60.40 10.93
N THR A 246 -15.62 -59.86 11.79
CA THR A 246 -16.96 -60.39 12.08
C THR A 246 -18.02 -59.94 11.07
N LEU A 247 -17.69 -58.95 10.25
CA LEU A 247 -18.45 -58.48 9.09
C LEU A 247 -17.47 -58.37 7.92
N SER A 248 -17.89 -58.77 6.72
CA SER A 248 -17.11 -58.52 5.51
C SER A 248 -17.17 -57.04 5.11
N ASP A 249 -16.22 -56.61 4.27
CA ASP A 249 -16.16 -55.24 3.75
C ASP A 249 -17.48 -54.86 3.04
N ALA A 250 -18.06 -55.80 2.28
CA ALA A 250 -19.33 -55.62 1.57
C ALA A 250 -20.53 -55.50 2.52
N GLU A 251 -20.61 -56.34 3.56
CA GLU A 251 -21.66 -56.25 4.57
C GLU A 251 -21.54 -54.96 5.41
N GLY A 252 -20.30 -54.51 5.67
CA GLY A 252 -20.05 -53.24 6.33
C GLY A 252 -20.52 -52.04 5.50
N VAL A 253 -20.30 -52.06 4.19
CA VAL A 253 -20.82 -51.03 3.26
C VAL A 253 -22.34 -51.04 3.25
N GLU A 254 -22.97 -52.21 3.13
CA GLU A 254 -24.43 -52.34 3.12
C GLU A 254 -25.06 -51.82 4.42
N LEU A 255 -24.47 -52.15 5.58
CA LEU A 255 -24.95 -51.66 6.88
C LEU A 255 -24.74 -50.15 7.05
N LEU A 256 -23.64 -49.58 6.56
CA LEU A 256 -23.40 -48.13 6.58
C LEU A 256 -24.38 -47.39 5.67
N VAL A 257 -24.67 -47.93 4.48
CA VAL A 257 -25.71 -47.39 3.59
C VAL A 257 -27.08 -47.48 4.26
N GLY A 258 -27.37 -48.58 4.94
CA GLY A 258 -28.62 -48.78 5.70
C GLY A 258 -28.85 -47.74 6.81
N ILE A 259 -27.79 -47.16 7.38
CA ILE A 259 -27.87 -46.08 8.38
C ILE A 259 -27.67 -44.67 7.79
N GLY A 260 -27.64 -44.54 6.45
CA GLY A 260 -27.73 -43.26 5.75
C GLY A 260 -26.43 -42.71 5.15
N PHE A 261 -25.34 -43.49 5.07
CA PHE A 261 -24.14 -43.08 4.32
C PHE A 261 -24.33 -43.33 2.81
N SER A 262 -23.72 -42.49 1.97
CA SER A 262 -23.63 -42.80 0.54
C SER A 262 -22.64 -43.96 0.30
N VAL A 263 -22.80 -44.70 -0.80
CA VAL A 263 -21.91 -45.84 -1.14
C VAL A 263 -20.43 -45.42 -1.13
N PRO A 264 -20.01 -44.29 -1.75
CA PRO A 264 -18.61 -43.88 -1.71
C PRO A 264 -18.10 -43.52 -0.30
N GLU A 265 -18.96 -42.94 0.54
CA GLU A 265 -18.60 -42.63 1.94
C GLU A 265 -18.48 -43.89 2.79
N ALA A 266 -19.38 -44.86 2.58
CA ALA A 266 -19.35 -46.15 3.25
C ALA A 266 -18.07 -46.93 2.90
N GLU A 267 -17.72 -47.01 1.62
CA GLU A 267 -16.49 -47.65 1.14
C GLU A 267 -15.25 -47.00 1.74
N PHE A 268 -15.18 -45.67 1.72
CA PHE A 268 -14.06 -44.93 2.31
C PHE A 268 -13.92 -45.19 3.82
N LEU A 269 -15.04 -45.20 4.57
CA LEU A 269 -15.02 -45.43 6.01
C LEU A 269 -14.56 -46.84 6.38
N ILE A 270 -14.89 -47.83 5.56
CA ILE A 270 -14.45 -49.22 5.70
C ILE A 270 -12.96 -49.34 5.39
N GLU A 271 -12.51 -48.75 4.28
CA GLU A 271 -11.11 -48.76 3.84
C GLU A 271 -10.15 -48.20 4.92
N ILE A 272 -10.51 -47.07 5.54
CA ILE A 272 -9.66 -46.46 6.58
C ILE A 272 -9.68 -47.22 7.92
N ASN A 273 -10.65 -48.12 8.15
CA ASN A 273 -10.85 -48.83 9.44
C ASN A 273 -10.61 -50.35 9.38
N ALA A 274 -10.39 -50.93 8.21
CA ALA A 274 -10.09 -52.35 8.02
C ALA A 274 -8.82 -52.80 8.80
N PRO A 275 -8.73 -54.08 9.23
CA PRO A 275 -7.59 -54.57 9.99
C PRO A 275 -6.30 -54.55 9.16
N ALA A 276 -5.18 -54.35 9.85
CA ALA A 276 -3.87 -54.03 9.27
C ALA A 276 -3.21 -55.18 8.47
N ASP A 277 -3.88 -56.32 8.29
CA ASP A 277 -3.33 -57.52 7.66
C ASP A 277 -3.69 -57.66 6.16
N LYS A 278 -4.57 -56.80 5.63
CA LYS A 278 -4.70 -56.55 4.17
C LYS A 278 -3.82 -55.41 3.68
N LYS A 279 -2.70 -55.11 4.36
CA LYS A 279 -1.60 -54.38 3.72
C LYS A 279 -0.88 -55.32 2.76
N VAL A 280 -1.45 -55.50 1.56
CA VAL A 280 -0.57 -55.62 0.40
C VAL A 280 0.28 -54.35 0.45
N THR A 281 1.59 -54.52 0.58
CA THR A 281 2.56 -53.44 0.58
C THR A 281 2.37 -52.63 -0.70
N ALA A 282 1.55 -51.59 -0.62
CA ALA A 282 1.79 -50.39 -1.40
C ALA A 282 3.12 -49.88 -0.86
N GLU A 283 4.20 -50.27 -1.53
CA GLU A 283 5.45 -49.53 -1.49
C GLU A 283 5.03 -48.06 -1.57
N LYS A 284 5.27 -47.30 -0.50
CA LYS A 284 5.19 -45.86 -0.59
C LYS A 284 6.21 -45.50 -1.64
N ASP A 285 5.76 -45.23 -2.85
CA ASP A 285 6.56 -44.57 -3.87
C ASP A 285 7.16 -43.35 -3.18
N ARG A 286 8.47 -43.42 -2.88
CA ARG A 286 9.19 -42.31 -2.30
C ARG A 286 9.29 -41.28 -3.41
N VAL A 287 8.33 -40.37 -3.46
CA VAL A 287 8.37 -39.26 -4.41
C VAL A 287 9.51 -38.35 -3.98
N VAL A 288 10.48 -38.15 -4.87
CA VAL A 288 11.59 -37.21 -4.68
C VAL A 288 11.06 -35.83 -4.29
N SER A 289 11.66 -35.17 -3.30
CA SER A 289 11.19 -33.84 -2.90
C SER A 289 11.56 -32.78 -3.95
N LYS A 290 10.90 -31.61 -3.93
CA LYS A 290 11.31 -30.45 -4.75
C LYS A 290 12.80 -30.12 -4.58
N ALA A 291 13.33 -30.24 -3.37
CA ALA A 291 14.74 -29.98 -3.08
C ALA A 291 15.66 -31.00 -3.74
N ASP A 292 15.28 -32.28 -3.76
CA ASP A 292 16.05 -33.34 -4.42
C ASP A 292 16.03 -33.18 -5.94
N VAL A 293 14.90 -32.77 -6.51
CA VAL A 293 14.78 -32.47 -7.95
C VAL A 293 15.71 -31.32 -8.36
N LEU A 294 15.71 -30.22 -7.59
CA LEU A 294 16.60 -29.07 -7.87
C LEU A 294 18.07 -29.42 -7.65
N THR A 295 18.38 -30.24 -6.63
CA THR A 295 19.74 -30.73 -6.39
C THR A 295 20.22 -31.64 -7.52
N GLY A 296 19.36 -32.52 -8.01
CA GLY A 296 19.66 -33.35 -9.18
C GLY A 296 19.92 -32.52 -10.44
N LEU A 297 19.19 -31.41 -10.62
CA LEU A 297 19.43 -30.48 -11.73
C LEU A 297 20.79 -29.75 -11.59
N SER A 298 21.14 -29.24 -10.40
CA SER A 298 22.45 -28.57 -10.22
C SER A 298 23.64 -29.52 -10.31
N GLN A 299 23.44 -30.80 -9.96
CA GLN A 299 24.47 -31.83 -10.08
C GLN A 299 24.54 -32.46 -11.48
N GLY A 300 23.72 -32.00 -12.44
CA GLY A 300 23.67 -32.54 -13.80
C GLY A 300 23.11 -33.96 -13.90
N VAL A 301 22.49 -34.46 -12.82
CA VAL A 301 21.83 -35.78 -12.76
C VAL A 301 20.48 -35.75 -13.48
N LEU A 302 19.85 -34.57 -13.57
CA LEU A 302 18.60 -34.34 -14.29
C LEU A 302 18.79 -33.26 -15.35
N THR A 303 18.14 -33.43 -16.50
CA THR A 303 17.95 -32.34 -17.46
C THR A 303 16.85 -31.39 -16.99
N ARG A 304 16.82 -30.18 -17.56
CA ARG A 304 15.77 -29.18 -17.28
C ARG A 304 14.37 -29.76 -17.47
N ASP A 305 14.13 -30.40 -18.61
CA ASP A 305 12.82 -30.99 -18.93
C ASP A 305 12.45 -32.13 -17.96
N GLN A 306 13.43 -32.93 -17.55
CA GLN A 306 13.21 -33.98 -16.53
C GLN A 306 12.90 -33.41 -15.15
N ALA A 307 13.51 -32.28 -14.79
CA ALA A 307 13.18 -31.57 -13.56
C ALA A 307 11.76 -30.97 -13.62
N PHE A 308 11.39 -30.40 -14.76
CA PHE A 308 10.04 -29.88 -15.02
C PHE A 308 8.97 -30.97 -14.86
N ASP A 309 9.13 -32.11 -15.53
CA ASP A 309 8.19 -33.24 -15.44
C ASP A 309 8.06 -33.79 -14.01
N ARG A 310 9.15 -33.79 -13.24
CA ARG A 310 9.14 -34.23 -11.83
C ARG A 310 8.44 -33.23 -10.91
N LEU A 311 8.55 -31.93 -11.18
CA LEU A 311 7.79 -30.89 -10.47
C LEU A 311 6.28 -31.01 -10.75
N LEU A 312 5.88 -31.34 -11.98
CA LEU A 312 4.47 -31.62 -12.28
C LEU A 312 3.93 -32.84 -11.52
N ARG A 313 4.72 -33.92 -11.41
CA ARG A 313 4.35 -35.10 -10.60
C ARG A 313 4.24 -34.79 -9.11
N LEU A 314 4.93 -33.76 -8.63
CA LEU A 314 4.80 -33.19 -7.29
C LEU A 314 3.59 -32.26 -7.12
N ARG A 315 2.70 -32.20 -8.12
CA ARG A 315 1.49 -31.36 -8.17
C ARG A 315 1.74 -29.86 -8.21
N TYR A 316 2.92 -29.42 -8.66
CA TYR A 316 3.09 -28.04 -9.10
C TYR A 316 2.39 -27.84 -10.45
N ILE A 317 1.69 -26.71 -10.61
CA ILE A 317 1.12 -26.33 -11.90
C ILE A 317 2.25 -25.93 -12.88
N PRO A 318 2.07 -26.06 -14.21
CA PRO A 318 3.11 -25.78 -15.20
C PRO A 318 3.79 -24.42 -15.06
N VAL A 319 3.01 -23.38 -14.76
CA VAL A 319 3.52 -22.01 -14.57
C VAL A 319 4.45 -21.93 -13.36
N ASP A 320 4.09 -22.56 -12.24
CA ASP A 320 4.90 -22.56 -11.02
C ASP A 320 6.15 -23.43 -11.17
N ALA A 321 6.05 -24.55 -11.90
CA ALA A 321 7.21 -25.38 -12.21
C ALA A 321 8.26 -24.57 -13.01
N GLU A 322 7.85 -23.78 -13.99
CA GLU A 322 8.78 -22.90 -14.72
C GLU A 322 9.32 -21.74 -13.90
N LEU A 323 8.49 -21.14 -13.06
CA LEU A 323 8.96 -20.12 -12.14
C LEU A 323 10.04 -20.68 -11.20
N ILE A 324 9.83 -21.88 -10.65
CA ILE A 324 10.79 -22.53 -9.76
C ILE A 324 12.13 -22.79 -10.47
N LEU A 325 12.10 -23.29 -11.70
CA LEU A 325 13.32 -23.60 -12.43
C LEU A 325 14.06 -22.33 -12.88
N SER A 326 13.34 -21.28 -13.32
CA SER A 326 13.96 -20.01 -13.71
C SER A 326 14.65 -19.28 -12.55
N ILE A 327 14.05 -19.28 -11.35
CA ILE A 327 14.67 -18.77 -10.12
C ILE A 327 15.96 -19.55 -9.81
N PHE A 328 15.92 -20.87 -9.97
CA PHE A 328 17.07 -21.74 -9.68
C PHE A 328 18.22 -21.55 -10.68
N GLU A 329 17.93 -21.46 -11.97
CA GLU A 329 18.92 -21.21 -13.02
C GLU A 329 19.54 -19.81 -12.89
N ALA A 330 18.74 -18.79 -12.57
CA ALA A 330 19.26 -17.46 -12.28
C ALA A 330 20.22 -17.45 -11.08
N ARG A 331 20.00 -18.34 -10.10
CA ARG A 331 20.92 -18.53 -8.96
C ARG A 331 22.21 -19.26 -9.35
N LEU A 332 22.14 -20.23 -10.26
CA LEU A 332 23.31 -20.95 -10.78
C LEU A 332 24.19 -20.08 -11.69
N ALA A 333 23.59 -19.18 -12.46
CA ALA A 333 24.30 -18.34 -13.42
C ALA A 333 25.18 -17.23 -12.80
N GLY A 334 25.11 -17.02 -11.48
CA GLY A 334 25.83 -15.94 -10.79
C GLY A 334 25.40 -14.53 -11.20
N PRO A 335 25.86 -13.47 -10.51
CA PRO A 335 25.65 -12.10 -10.96
C PRO A 335 26.37 -11.89 -12.30
N ARG A 336 25.65 -11.37 -13.30
CA ARG A 336 26.16 -11.13 -14.66
C ARG A 336 27.49 -10.36 -14.63
N PRO A 337 28.48 -10.71 -15.47
CA PRO A 337 29.71 -9.92 -15.59
C PRO A 337 29.39 -8.50 -16.06
N ALA A 338 30.22 -7.57 -15.61
CA ALA A 338 30.13 -6.15 -15.91
C ALA A 338 30.15 -5.92 -17.43
N VAL A 339 29.06 -5.32 -17.93
CA VAL A 339 29.04 -4.68 -19.26
C VAL A 339 30.07 -3.55 -19.20
N GLU A 340 31.03 -3.53 -20.13
CA GLU A 340 31.88 -2.36 -20.36
C GLU A 340 30.97 -1.13 -20.44
N ARG A 341 31.10 -0.20 -19.51
CA ARG A 341 30.22 0.97 -19.42
C ARG A 341 30.39 1.77 -20.71
N GLN A 342 29.39 1.72 -21.58
CA GLN A 342 29.24 2.69 -22.64
C GLN A 342 29.03 4.08 -22.00
N LEU A 343 29.52 5.13 -22.66
CA LEU A 343 29.28 6.51 -22.23
C LEU A 343 27.77 6.72 -22.07
N THR A 344 27.35 7.34 -20.97
CA THR A 344 25.93 7.63 -20.78
C THR A 344 25.50 8.74 -21.74
N LYS A 345 24.20 8.86 -22.03
CA LYS A 345 23.64 10.02 -22.76
C LYS A 345 24.17 11.35 -22.21
N ALA A 346 24.28 11.46 -20.88
CA ALA A 346 24.75 12.68 -20.21
C ALA A 346 26.24 12.95 -20.49
N ASP A 347 27.08 11.92 -20.48
CA ASP A 347 28.52 12.06 -20.77
C ASP A 347 28.76 12.46 -22.23
N ILE A 348 27.99 11.88 -23.16
CA ILE A 348 28.07 12.20 -24.60
C ILE A 348 27.65 13.65 -24.84
N VAL A 349 26.50 14.07 -24.32
CA VAL A 349 26.00 15.44 -24.46
C VAL A 349 27.01 16.43 -23.86
N LYS A 350 27.52 16.16 -22.66
CA LYS A 350 28.51 17.01 -21.99
C LYS A 350 29.82 17.11 -22.79
N GLY A 351 30.27 16.02 -23.41
CA GLY A 351 31.43 16.02 -24.29
C GLY A 351 31.25 16.90 -25.53
N VAL A 352 30.06 16.90 -26.13
CA VAL A 352 29.74 17.77 -27.27
C VAL A 352 29.64 19.24 -26.86
N THR A 353 28.96 19.54 -25.75
CA THR A 353 28.85 20.92 -25.23
C THR A 353 30.19 21.50 -24.80
N ALA A 354 31.11 20.67 -24.31
CA ALA A 354 32.47 21.06 -23.94
C ALA A 354 33.47 21.07 -25.11
N GLU A 355 33.00 20.90 -26.36
CA GLU A 355 33.82 20.82 -27.59
C GLU A 355 34.87 19.69 -27.59
N LEU A 356 34.73 18.69 -26.70
CA LEU A 356 35.58 17.50 -26.64
C LEU A 356 35.15 16.42 -27.63
N LEU A 357 33.90 16.49 -28.09
CA LEU A 357 33.34 15.69 -29.17
C LEU A 357 32.70 16.63 -30.19
N THR A 358 32.87 16.34 -31.47
CA THR A 358 32.09 17.03 -32.51
C THR A 358 30.62 16.61 -32.44
N ARG A 359 29.72 17.46 -32.96
CA ARG A 359 28.28 17.13 -33.05
C ARG A 359 28.04 15.79 -33.76
N GLY A 360 28.84 15.48 -34.80
CA GLY A 360 28.77 14.21 -35.52
C GLY A 360 29.21 13.00 -34.69
N GLU A 361 30.27 13.13 -33.88
CA GLU A 361 30.74 12.07 -32.99
C GLU A 361 29.79 11.82 -31.82
N GLY A 362 29.20 12.88 -31.26
CA GLY A 362 28.15 12.75 -30.26
C GLY A 362 26.91 12.07 -30.80
N PHE A 363 26.52 12.39 -32.04
CA PHE A 363 25.37 11.78 -32.71
C PHE A 363 25.59 10.28 -32.92
N ALA A 364 26.75 9.90 -33.45
CA ALA A 364 27.12 8.50 -33.63
C ALA A 364 27.19 7.74 -32.29
N SER A 365 27.67 8.39 -31.23
CA SER A 365 27.75 7.80 -29.89
C SER A 365 26.36 7.57 -29.28
N LEU A 366 25.39 8.48 -29.48
CA LEU A 366 24.01 8.28 -29.03
C LEU A 366 23.33 7.13 -29.76
N ILE A 367 23.58 6.99 -31.06
CA ILE A 367 23.09 5.84 -31.83
C ILE A 367 23.69 4.53 -31.29
N ALA A 368 24.99 4.51 -31.00
CA ALA A 368 25.67 3.34 -30.45
C ALA A 368 25.12 2.90 -29.08
N VAL A 369 24.61 3.84 -28.28
CA VAL A 369 23.98 3.59 -26.98
C VAL A 369 22.49 3.22 -27.11
N GLY A 370 21.94 3.27 -28.33
CA GLY A 370 20.60 2.76 -28.65
C GLY A 370 19.53 3.83 -28.89
N TYR A 371 19.89 5.10 -29.05
CA TYR A 371 18.95 6.13 -29.50
C TYR A 371 18.77 6.07 -31.02
N THR A 372 17.56 6.33 -31.49
CA THR A 372 17.30 6.47 -32.93
C THR A 372 17.97 7.73 -33.50
N GLU A 373 18.13 7.82 -34.82
CA GLU A 373 18.67 9.00 -35.50
C GLU A 373 17.90 10.28 -35.11
N GLU A 374 16.56 10.21 -35.15
CA GLU A 374 15.69 11.35 -34.79
C GLU A 374 15.84 11.74 -33.30
N GLN A 375 15.93 10.75 -32.40
CA GLN A 375 16.16 11.01 -30.98
C GLN A 375 17.55 11.59 -30.71
N SER A 376 18.57 11.12 -31.43
CA SER A 376 19.95 11.58 -31.27
C SER A 376 20.11 13.02 -31.75
N ASP A 377 19.49 13.36 -32.90
CA ASP A 377 19.47 14.73 -33.42
C ASP A 377 18.69 15.67 -32.48
N PHE A 378 17.51 15.22 -32.00
CA PHE A 378 16.73 15.98 -31.03
C PHE A 378 17.51 16.21 -29.73
N ILE A 379 18.11 15.18 -29.14
CA ILE A 379 18.89 15.29 -27.90
C ILE A 379 20.04 16.29 -28.06
N LEU A 380 20.79 16.23 -29.14
CA LEU A 380 21.90 17.17 -29.34
C LEU A 380 21.39 18.57 -29.64
N THR A 381 20.31 18.71 -30.39
CA THR A 381 19.73 20.02 -30.73
C THR A 381 19.20 20.72 -29.48
N ILE A 382 18.39 20.06 -28.64
CA ILE A 382 17.87 20.72 -27.43
C ILE A 382 18.98 21.12 -26.46
N ASN A 383 20.02 20.28 -26.29
CA ASN A 383 21.04 20.53 -25.27
C ASN A 383 22.13 21.50 -25.76
N ILE A 384 22.34 21.61 -27.08
CA ILE A 384 23.19 22.64 -27.67
C ILE A 384 22.43 23.97 -27.76
N GLU A 385 21.12 23.95 -28.06
CA GLU A 385 20.27 25.15 -28.05
C GLU A 385 19.95 25.66 -26.64
N GLU A 386 19.85 24.81 -25.61
CA GLU A 386 19.70 25.26 -24.20
C GLU A 386 20.92 26.06 -23.72
N ALA A 387 22.11 25.75 -24.23
CA ALA A 387 23.31 26.55 -24.00
C ALA A 387 23.25 27.92 -24.73
N ALA A 388 22.50 28.02 -25.83
CA ALA A 388 22.21 29.28 -26.53
C ALA A 388 20.97 30.03 -25.97
N ALA A 389 20.08 29.34 -25.25
CA ALA A 389 18.83 29.89 -24.69
C ALA A 389 18.91 30.20 -23.19
N SER A 390 19.98 29.79 -22.52
CA SER A 390 20.29 30.28 -21.17
C SER A 390 20.79 31.72 -21.29
N PRO A 391 20.11 32.70 -20.67
CA PRO A 391 20.52 34.09 -20.80
C PRO A 391 21.91 34.26 -20.20
N VAL A 392 22.85 34.70 -21.03
CA VAL A 392 24.26 34.93 -20.64
C VAL A 392 24.47 36.32 -20.04
N SER A 393 23.42 37.13 -20.00
CA SER A 393 23.44 38.48 -19.42
C SER A 393 22.14 38.76 -18.66
N PHE A 394 22.23 39.62 -17.65
CA PHE A 394 21.07 40.09 -16.88
C PHE A 394 20.06 40.81 -17.79
N GLN A 395 20.53 41.59 -18.76
CA GLN A 395 19.68 42.24 -19.77
C GLN A 395 18.89 41.24 -20.62
N GLU A 396 19.49 40.13 -21.00
CA GLU A 396 18.82 39.08 -21.78
C GLU A 396 17.78 38.34 -20.92
N PHE A 397 18.15 37.96 -19.69
CA PHE A 397 17.22 37.41 -18.70
C PHE A 397 16.05 38.37 -18.43
N LYS A 398 16.32 39.67 -18.32
CA LYS A 398 15.32 40.70 -18.11
C LYS A 398 14.40 40.87 -19.32
N ARG A 399 14.94 40.87 -20.54
CA ARG A 399 14.12 40.93 -21.77
C ARG A 399 13.18 39.74 -21.90
N MET A 400 13.65 38.54 -21.59
CA MET A 400 12.84 37.31 -21.59
C MET A 400 11.72 37.38 -20.53
N THR A 401 12.07 37.72 -19.29
CA THR A 401 11.08 37.84 -18.20
C THR A 401 10.09 39.00 -18.40
N ASP A 402 10.53 40.12 -18.98
CA ASP A 402 9.66 41.25 -19.32
C ASP A 402 8.76 40.95 -20.51
N ALA A 403 9.22 40.18 -21.51
CA ALA A 403 8.37 39.70 -22.61
C ALA A 403 7.24 38.81 -22.08
N GLN A 404 7.55 37.86 -21.19
CA GLN A 404 6.54 37.04 -20.51
C GLN A 404 5.57 37.91 -19.69
N ARG A 405 6.09 38.89 -18.93
CA ARG A 405 5.24 39.78 -18.14
C ARG A 405 4.30 40.63 -18.99
N ARG A 406 4.73 41.10 -20.16
CA ARG A 406 3.86 41.81 -21.12
C ARG A 406 2.79 40.87 -21.69
N ALA A 407 3.13 39.62 -22.00
CA ALA A 407 2.17 38.61 -22.44
C ALA A 407 1.12 38.31 -21.35
N ASP A 408 1.52 38.33 -20.08
CA ASP A 408 0.64 38.19 -18.91
C ASP A 408 -0.15 39.47 -18.56
N GLY A 409 -0.02 40.56 -19.33
CA GLY A 409 -0.70 41.84 -19.06
C GLY A 409 -0.16 42.63 -17.86
N LYS A 410 1.05 42.33 -17.38
CA LYS A 410 1.67 42.98 -16.22
C LYS A 410 2.52 44.19 -16.64
N THR A 411 2.52 45.24 -15.83
CA THR A 411 3.36 46.43 -16.04
C THR A 411 4.85 46.13 -15.87
N VAL A 412 5.67 46.56 -16.83
CA VAL A 412 7.14 46.39 -16.85
C VAL A 412 7.82 47.70 -16.46
N LEU A 413 8.80 47.64 -15.56
CA LEU A 413 9.63 48.78 -15.16
C LEU A 413 10.94 48.81 -15.96
N PRO A 414 11.43 49.98 -16.40
CA PRO A 414 12.68 50.10 -17.15
C PRO A 414 13.89 49.73 -16.28
N ILE A 415 14.93 49.18 -16.91
CA ILE A 415 16.24 48.93 -16.28
C ILE A 415 16.90 50.28 -15.99
N SER A 416 17.54 50.42 -14.82
CA SER A 416 18.25 51.66 -14.49
C SER A 416 19.50 51.83 -15.37
N GLN A 417 19.83 53.08 -15.68
CA GLN A 417 21.02 53.39 -16.48
C GLN A 417 22.32 52.89 -15.84
N ALA A 418 22.38 52.86 -14.50
CA ALA A 418 23.51 52.35 -13.74
C ALA A 418 23.75 50.85 -13.99
N VAL A 419 22.68 50.03 -14.01
CA VAL A 419 22.78 48.59 -14.30
C VAL A 419 23.24 48.35 -15.73
N ILE A 420 22.73 49.12 -16.69
CA ILE A 420 23.12 49.01 -18.10
C ILE A 420 24.62 49.28 -18.27
N LEU A 421 25.14 50.34 -17.63
CA LEU A 421 26.55 50.72 -17.76
C LEU A 421 27.49 49.73 -17.06
N ALA A 422 27.13 49.25 -15.87
CA ALA A 422 27.93 48.26 -15.14
C ALA A 422 28.02 46.93 -15.90
N GLU A 423 26.91 46.47 -16.47
CA GLU A 423 26.89 45.25 -17.28
C GLU A 423 27.69 45.40 -18.59
N GLN A 424 27.66 46.58 -19.22
CA GLN A 424 28.53 46.89 -20.36
C GLN A 424 30.02 46.91 -19.99
N ALA A 425 30.38 47.23 -18.75
CA ALA A 425 31.76 47.15 -18.28
C ALA A 425 32.22 45.69 -18.15
N VAL A 426 31.42 44.84 -17.49
CA VAL A 426 31.66 43.39 -17.36
C VAL A 426 31.83 42.74 -18.74
N ASN A 427 30.85 42.93 -19.64
CA ASN A 427 30.88 42.33 -20.98
C ASN A 427 32.12 42.75 -21.80
N ARG A 428 32.57 44.00 -21.66
CA ARG A 428 33.79 44.48 -22.34
C ARG A 428 35.06 43.82 -21.80
N LEU A 429 35.15 43.64 -20.48
CA LEU A 429 36.31 43.03 -19.82
C LEU A 429 36.38 41.53 -20.10
N GLU A 430 35.25 40.83 -20.08
CA GLU A 430 35.17 39.42 -20.50
C GLU A 430 35.59 39.23 -21.96
N ALA A 431 35.10 40.08 -22.86
CA ALA A 431 35.49 40.05 -24.28
C ALA A 431 37.00 40.30 -24.47
N ARG A 432 37.59 41.18 -23.65
CA ARG A 432 39.03 41.45 -23.65
C ARG A 432 39.83 40.25 -23.14
N ILE A 433 39.41 39.62 -22.04
CA ILE A 433 40.04 38.38 -21.51
C ILE A 433 39.94 37.26 -22.55
N ALA A 434 38.79 37.08 -23.18
CA ALA A 434 38.62 36.08 -24.24
C ALA A 434 39.53 36.34 -25.45
N ALA A 435 39.73 37.60 -25.84
CA ALA A 435 40.68 37.97 -26.89
C ALA A 435 42.14 37.71 -26.48
N MET A 436 42.51 37.98 -25.22
CA MET A 436 43.86 37.71 -24.69
C MET A 436 44.15 36.20 -24.61
N ARG A 437 43.17 35.38 -24.22
CA ARG A 437 43.26 33.91 -24.26
C ARG A 437 43.47 33.39 -25.68
N ARG A 438 42.73 33.92 -26.66
CA ARG A 438 42.93 33.58 -28.09
C ARG A 438 44.31 33.97 -28.62
N GLN A 439 44.94 34.97 -28.03
CA GLN A 439 46.31 35.38 -28.34
C GLN A 439 47.38 34.59 -27.56
N LEU A 440 47.00 33.56 -26.79
CA LEU A 440 47.90 32.73 -25.97
C LEU A 440 48.76 33.54 -24.99
N ARG A 441 48.21 34.64 -24.46
CA ARG A 441 48.89 35.42 -23.41
C ARG A 441 48.98 34.64 -22.10
N SER A 442 50.00 34.91 -21.30
CA SER A 442 50.17 34.26 -20.00
C SER A 442 49.07 34.66 -19.01
N GLU A 443 48.88 33.87 -17.96
CA GLU A 443 47.96 34.24 -16.86
C GLU A 443 48.40 35.53 -16.15
N ASP A 444 49.71 35.75 -16.01
CA ASP A 444 50.26 36.97 -15.43
C ASP A 444 49.90 38.23 -16.25
N ASP A 445 49.85 38.11 -17.59
CA ASP A 445 49.42 39.22 -18.46
C ASP A 445 47.93 39.53 -18.33
N MET A 446 47.11 38.53 -17.98
CA MET A 446 45.65 38.65 -17.84
C MET A 446 45.22 39.07 -16.44
N ALA A 447 46.04 38.80 -15.41
CA ALA A 447 45.78 39.14 -14.01
C ALA A 447 45.22 40.56 -13.77
N PRO A 448 45.76 41.65 -14.36
CA PRO A 448 45.21 42.99 -14.15
C PRO A 448 43.78 43.14 -14.72
N VAL A 449 43.49 42.54 -15.88
CA VAL A 449 42.16 42.61 -16.50
C VAL A 449 41.15 41.74 -15.75
N ILE A 450 41.59 40.63 -15.17
CA ILE A 450 40.77 39.79 -14.28
C ILE A 450 40.44 40.55 -12.98
N GLY A 451 41.39 41.31 -12.43
CA GLY A 451 41.15 42.20 -11.29
C GLY A 451 40.12 43.30 -11.60
N GLU A 452 40.25 43.96 -12.75
CA GLU A 452 39.25 44.94 -13.24
C GLU A 452 37.86 44.30 -13.41
N LEU A 453 37.79 43.06 -13.91
CA LEU A 453 36.54 42.32 -14.05
C LEU A 453 35.87 42.08 -12.70
N GLY A 454 36.63 41.66 -11.68
CA GLY A 454 36.10 41.45 -10.34
C GLY A 454 35.49 42.71 -9.72
N VAL A 455 36.12 43.88 -9.94
CA VAL A 455 35.56 45.17 -9.50
C VAL A 455 34.28 45.51 -10.27
N ALA A 456 34.27 45.33 -11.60
CA ALA A 456 33.08 45.58 -12.42
C ALA A 456 31.90 44.66 -12.08
N GLU A 457 32.16 43.40 -11.68
CA GLU A 457 31.13 42.47 -11.20
C GLU A 457 30.54 42.92 -9.86
N VAL A 458 31.37 43.44 -8.95
CA VAL A 458 30.91 44.03 -7.68
C VAL A 458 30.07 45.29 -7.94
N GLU A 459 30.48 46.15 -8.87
CA GLU A 459 29.72 47.34 -9.29
C GLU A 459 28.38 46.97 -9.95
N LEU A 460 28.34 45.91 -10.76
CA LEU A 460 27.11 45.38 -11.34
C LEU A 460 26.18 44.84 -10.25
N LEU A 461 26.72 44.09 -9.29
CA LEU A 461 25.94 43.59 -8.15
C LEU A 461 25.39 44.75 -7.30
N ALA A 462 26.21 45.77 -7.04
CA ALA A 462 25.84 47.01 -6.37
C ALA A 462 24.72 47.76 -7.11
N ALA A 463 24.84 47.92 -8.43
CA ALA A 463 23.82 48.56 -9.26
C ALA A 463 22.50 47.76 -9.31
N LEU A 464 22.58 46.43 -9.30
CA LEU A 464 21.41 45.53 -9.27
C LEU A 464 20.70 45.53 -7.91
N THR A 465 21.44 45.72 -6.82
CA THR A 465 20.94 45.66 -5.43
C THR A 465 20.63 47.04 -4.83
N GLY A 466 21.13 48.13 -5.45
CA GLY A 466 20.90 49.51 -5.02
C GLY A 466 21.80 49.97 -3.86
N THR A 467 22.96 49.35 -3.68
CA THR A 467 23.99 49.74 -2.68
C THR A 467 25.17 50.39 -3.41
N GLU A 468 25.67 51.55 -2.98
CA GLU A 468 26.87 52.16 -3.59
C GLU A 468 28.14 51.36 -3.24
N PRO A 469 29.09 51.21 -4.19
CA PRO A 469 30.39 50.59 -3.90
C PRO A 469 31.21 51.52 -2.99
N GLU A 470 31.73 51.00 -1.87
CA GLU A 470 32.65 51.74 -1.00
C GLU A 470 33.95 52.02 -1.79
N ALA A 471 34.26 53.30 -2.00
CA ALA A 471 35.53 53.72 -2.58
C ALA A 471 36.66 53.46 -1.57
N GLU A 472 37.66 52.66 -1.97
CA GLU A 472 38.92 52.56 -1.23
C GLU A 472 39.62 53.93 -1.22
N GLU A 473 39.68 54.56 -0.05
CA GLU A 473 40.51 55.75 0.15
C GLU A 473 41.99 55.36 0.07
N THR A 474 42.68 55.84 -0.96
CA THR A 474 44.14 55.87 -1.04
C THR A 474 44.74 56.56 0.19
N PRO A 475 45.81 56.01 0.80
CA PRO A 475 46.39 56.55 2.01
C PRO A 475 47.09 57.89 1.74
N THR A 476 46.74 58.92 2.50
CA THR A 476 47.46 60.19 2.53
C THR A 476 48.87 60.00 3.13
N PRO A 477 49.93 60.59 2.54
CA PRO A 477 51.28 60.50 3.07
C PRO A 477 51.41 61.38 4.33
N GLY A 478 52.06 60.82 5.34
CA GLY A 478 52.00 61.30 6.72
C GLY A 478 52.63 62.66 7.01
N VAL A 479 52.33 63.11 8.23
CA VAL A 479 53.19 63.88 9.15
C VAL A 479 52.91 63.37 10.56
#